data_AF-A0A2M6XVV0-F1
#
_entry.id   AF-A0A2M6XVV0-F1
#
_cell.length_a   1.000
_cell.length_b   1.000
_cell.length_c   1.000
_cell.angle_alpha   90.00
_cell.angle_beta   90.00
_cell.angle_gamma   90.00
#
_symmetry.space_group_name_H-M   'P 1'
#
loop_
_entity.id
_entity.type
_entity.pdbx_description
1 polymer ?
#
loop_
_entity_poly.entity_id
_entity_poly.type
_entity_poly.pdbx_seq_one_letter_code
_entity_poly.pdbx_strand_id
1 'polypeptide(L)'
;MSECYDFSYLIGTLAVGACWASFYFLRPDLRTQMLKVSILFGIGGVLSEFVYVSDWWHPTTITGTLIGVEDFMFGFFFSGAVATGYEVLLKKTLQPRPENRPHFRFRYIALAICAIFFGSTLLF
;
A
#
# COMPACT_ATOMS: atom_id res chain seq x y z
N MET A 1 31.37 -5.39 -9.29
CA MET A 1 30.37 -4.79 -10.21
C MET A 1 28.97 -5.08 -9.65
N SER A 2 28.77 -4.79 -8.35
CA SER A 2 27.64 -5.31 -7.56
C SER A 2 26.85 -4.21 -6.83
N GLU A 3 27.36 -2.98 -6.80
CA GLU A 3 26.78 -1.84 -6.06
C GLU A 3 25.51 -1.25 -6.71
N CYS A 4 25.17 -1.65 -7.94
CA CYS A 4 24.08 -1.01 -8.70
C CYS A 4 22.68 -1.52 -8.31
N TYR A 5 22.57 -2.67 -7.63
CA TYR A 5 21.29 -3.33 -7.37
C TYR A 5 20.89 -3.40 -5.89
N ASP A 6 21.76 -2.99 -4.97
CA ASP A 6 21.47 -3.02 -3.53
C ASP A 6 20.29 -2.11 -3.15
N PHE A 7 20.02 -1.06 -3.93
CA PHE A 7 18.89 -0.15 -3.73
C PHE A 7 17.74 -0.36 -4.73
N SER A 8 17.66 -1.53 -5.39
CA SER A 8 16.60 -1.80 -6.37
C SER A 8 15.20 -1.62 -5.78
N TYR A 9 15.03 -1.98 -4.50
CA TYR A 9 13.77 -1.83 -3.79
C TYR A 9 13.37 -0.36 -3.59
N LEU A 10 14.31 0.47 -3.11
CA LEU A 10 14.13 1.91 -2.99
C LEU A 10 13.80 2.56 -4.33
N ILE A 11 14.53 2.20 -5.39
CA ILE A 11 14.32 2.75 -6.74
C ILE A 11 12.91 2.41 -7.24
N GLY A 12 12.45 1.17 -7.03
CA GLY A 12 11.08 0.75 -7.34
C GLY A 12 10.04 1.55 -6.55
N THR A 13 10.25 1.70 -5.24
CA THR A 13 9.36 2.48 -4.37
C THR A 13 9.27 3.94 -4.80
N LEU A 14 10.39 4.56 -5.18
CA LEU A 14 10.42 5.93 -5.69
C LEU A 14 9.74 6.05 -7.06
N ALA A 15 9.90 5.08 -7.95
CA ALA A 15 9.21 5.06 -9.24
C ALA A 15 7.68 5.01 -9.06
N VAL A 16 7.20 4.18 -8.13
CA VAL A 16 5.77 4.13 -7.77
C VAL A 16 5.34 5.42 -7.08
N GLY A 17 6.19 5.99 -6.23
CA GLY A 17 5.97 7.30 -5.60
C GLY A 17 5.83 8.43 -6.62
N ALA A 18 6.59 8.42 -7.71
CA ALA A 18 6.44 9.39 -8.80
C ALA A 18 5.09 9.25 -9.53
N CYS A 19 4.62 8.03 -9.75
CA CYS A 19 3.27 7.77 -10.28
C CYS A 19 2.18 8.27 -9.32
N TRP A 20 2.32 7.98 -8.02
CA TRP A 20 1.42 8.47 -6.98
C TRP A 20 1.37 10.00 -6.95
N ALA A 21 2.54 10.65 -6.96
CA ALA A 21 2.64 12.11 -6.96
C ALA A 21 1.96 12.71 -8.19
N SER A 22 2.17 12.10 -9.37
CA SER A 22 1.50 12.52 -10.61
C SER A 22 -0.02 12.50 -10.44
N PHE A 23 -0.60 11.41 -9.93
CA PHE A 23 -2.05 11.32 -9.72
C PHE A 23 -2.55 12.31 -8.67
N TYR A 24 -1.77 12.53 -7.61
CA TYR A 24 -2.07 13.51 -6.56
C TYR A 24 -2.15 14.96 -7.09
N PHE A 25 -1.27 15.33 -8.03
CA PHE A 25 -1.30 16.64 -8.68
C PHE A 25 -2.38 16.75 -9.77
N LEU A 26 -2.63 15.69 -10.55
CA LEU A 26 -3.61 15.69 -11.64
C LEU A 26 -5.07 15.80 -11.17
N ARG A 27 -5.43 15.20 -10.02
CA ARG A 27 -6.82 15.16 -9.54
C ARG A 27 -6.93 15.58 -8.07
N PRO A 28 -7.01 16.89 -7.78
CA PRO A 28 -7.13 17.38 -6.41
C PRO A 28 -8.38 16.86 -5.69
N ASP A 29 -9.44 16.54 -6.44
CA ASP A 29 -10.71 16.01 -5.91
C ASP A 29 -10.54 14.68 -5.16
N LEU A 30 -9.53 13.87 -5.52
CA LEU A 30 -9.34 12.52 -4.99
C LEU A 30 -8.31 12.46 -3.86
N ARG A 31 -7.64 13.57 -3.54
CA ARG A 31 -6.51 13.61 -2.58
C ARG A 31 -6.88 13.04 -1.21
N THR A 32 -8.05 13.38 -0.69
CA THR A 32 -8.50 12.91 0.63
C THR A 32 -8.72 11.40 0.64
N GLN A 33 -9.33 10.83 -0.42
CA GLN A 33 -9.52 9.39 -0.54
C GLN A 33 -8.18 8.68 -0.72
N MET A 34 -7.33 9.22 -1.59
CA MET A 34 -5.98 8.74 -1.84
C MET A 34 -5.16 8.66 -0.56
N LEU A 35 -5.10 9.72 0.24
CA LEU A 35 -4.36 9.74 1.50
C LEU A 35 -4.91 8.74 2.52
N LYS A 36 -6.24 8.63 2.66
CA LYS A 36 -6.85 7.67 3.59
C LYS A 36 -6.48 6.23 3.26
N VAL A 37 -6.57 5.86 1.98
CA VAL A 37 -6.22 4.52 1.52
C VAL A 37 -4.71 4.30 1.61
N SER A 38 -3.91 5.28 1.21
CA SER A 38 -2.44 5.22 1.27
C SER A 38 -1.94 5.00 2.70
N ILE A 39 -2.49 5.69 3.70
CA ILE A 39 -2.10 5.51 5.10
C ILE A 39 -2.52 4.12 5.61
N LEU A 40 -3.76 3.69 5.32
CA LEU A 40 -4.28 2.41 5.78
C LEU A 40 -3.44 1.23 5.25
N PHE A 41 -3.12 1.25 3.96
CA PHE A 41 -2.33 0.20 3.33
C PHE A 41 -0.81 0.41 3.46
N GLY A 42 -0.35 1.63 3.77
CA GLY A 42 1.04 1.85 4.20
C GLY A 42 1.37 1.09 5.48
N ILE A 43 0.46 1.13 6.47
CA ILE A 43 0.57 0.30 7.68
C ILE A 43 0.50 -1.19 7.31
N GLY A 44 -0.40 -1.54 6.38
CA GLY A 44 -0.50 -2.91 5.85
C GLY A 44 0.79 -3.40 5.17
N GLY A 45 1.53 -2.52 4.49
CA GLY A 45 2.83 -2.84 3.88
C GLY A 45 3.86 -3.27 4.93
N VAL A 46 3.97 -2.51 6.02
CA VAL A 46 4.83 -2.88 7.16
C VAL A 46 4.40 -4.21 7.78
N LEU A 47 3.10 -4.45 7.91
CA LEU A 47 2.59 -5.74 8.42
C LEU A 47 2.92 -6.91 7.48
N SER A 48 2.88 -6.67 6.16
CA SER A 48 3.23 -7.69 5.16
C SER A 48 4.71 -8.07 5.18
N GLU A 49 5.57 -7.15 5.57
CA GLU A 49 7.01 -7.38 5.78
C GLU A 49 7.25 -8.51 6.80
N PHE A 50 6.51 -8.54 7.91
CA PHE A 50 6.61 -9.61 8.91
C PHE A 50 6.32 -11.00 8.35
N VAL A 51 5.52 -11.07 7.28
CA VAL A 51 5.22 -12.33 6.58
C VAL A 51 6.33 -12.66 5.57
N TYR A 52 6.80 -11.67 4.82
CA TYR A 52 7.74 -11.90 3.71
C TYR A 52 9.19 -12.09 4.15
N VAL A 53 9.57 -11.49 5.27
CA VAL A 53 10.92 -11.53 5.82
C VAL A 53 11.31 -12.92 6.32
N SER A 54 10.37 -13.80 6.68
CA SER A 54 10.72 -15.17 7.07
C SER A 54 11.19 -16.01 5.87
N ASP A 55 10.49 -15.90 4.74
CA ASP A 55 10.51 -16.97 3.73
C ASP A 55 10.84 -16.53 2.30
N TRP A 56 10.63 -15.26 1.93
CA TRP A 56 10.55 -14.88 0.50
C TRP A 56 11.56 -13.82 0.05
N TRP A 57 11.79 -12.76 0.82
CA TRP A 57 12.52 -11.59 0.31
C TRP A 57 13.23 -10.81 1.41
N HIS A 58 14.54 -10.59 1.24
CA HIS A 58 15.39 -9.81 2.15
C HIS A 58 16.04 -8.65 1.37
N PRO A 59 15.34 -7.53 1.18
CA PRO A 59 15.93 -6.38 0.53
C PRO A 59 16.90 -5.70 1.50
N THR A 60 18.03 -5.25 0.97
CA THR A 60 18.90 -4.31 1.66
C THR A 60 18.21 -2.96 1.75
N THR A 61 17.60 -2.67 2.90
CA THR A 61 16.93 -1.38 3.16
C THR A 61 17.97 -0.31 3.55
N ILE A 62 17.68 0.99 3.30
CA ILE A 62 18.56 2.10 3.73
C ILE A 62 18.86 2.04 5.24
N THR A 63 17.90 1.63 6.05
CA THR A 63 18.05 1.53 7.51
C THR A 63 18.82 0.28 7.95
N GLY A 64 19.14 -0.66 7.05
CA GLY A 64 19.77 -1.94 7.40
C GLY A 64 18.90 -2.82 8.30
N THR A 65 17.60 -2.50 8.40
CA THR A 65 16.63 -3.23 9.21
C THR A 65 15.82 -4.16 8.32
N LEU A 66 15.45 -5.33 8.85
CA LEU A 66 14.57 -6.29 8.18
C LEU A 66 13.20 -5.69 7.83
N ILE A 67 12.78 -4.64 8.54
CA ILE A 67 11.57 -3.87 8.27
C ILE A 67 11.98 -2.42 8.13
N GLY A 68 11.82 -1.86 6.93
CA GLY A 68 12.27 -0.53 6.56
C GLY A 68 11.13 0.48 6.46
N VAL A 69 11.52 1.76 6.38
CA VAL A 69 10.59 2.84 5.99
C VAL A 69 10.11 2.66 4.54
N GLU A 70 10.90 1.95 3.73
CA GLU A 70 10.64 1.66 2.33
C GLU A 70 9.37 0.83 2.14
N ASP A 71 9.05 -0.07 3.07
CA ASP A 71 7.86 -0.95 2.99
C ASP A 71 6.57 -0.19 3.27
N PHE A 72 6.64 0.74 4.22
CA PHE A 72 5.58 1.71 4.44
C PHE A 72 5.40 2.58 3.20
N MET A 73 6.48 3.11 2.64
CA MET A 73 6.44 3.97 1.46
C MET A 73 5.89 3.24 0.25
N PHE A 74 6.28 1.99 0.02
CA PHE A 74 5.77 1.16 -1.07
C PHE A 74 4.26 0.92 -0.90
N GLY A 75 3.83 0.45 0.28
CA GLY A 75 2.42 0.24 0.59
C GLY A 75 1.59 1.53 0.44
N PHE A 76 2.15 2.66 0.86
CA PHE A 76 1.53 3.98 0.75
C PHE A 76 1.37 4.41 -0.73
N PHE A 77 2.44 4.41 -1.50
CA PHE A 77 2.41 4.88 -2.88
C PHE A 77 1.61 3.94 -3.79
N PHE A 78 1.79 2.64 -3.63
CA PHE A 78 1.11 1.65 -4.47
C PHE A 78 -0.40 1.69 -4.27
N SER A 79 -0.86 1.59 -3.02
CA SER A 79 -2.30 1.55 -2.72
C SER A 79 -3.03 2.83 -3.11
N GLY A 80 -2.42 4.00 -2.88
CA GLY A 80 -2.99 5.29 -3.28
C GLY A 80 -3.10 5.45 -4.80
N ALA A 81 -2.07 5.00 -5.52
CA ALA A 81 -2.06 5.05 -6.98
C ALA A 81 -3.11 4.09 -7.57
N VAL A 82 -3.24 2.88 -7.04
CA VAL A 82 -4.24 1.90 -7.49
C VAL A 82 -5.67 2.35 -7.17
N ALA A 83 -5.90 2.89 -5.97
CA ALA A 83 -7.22 3.34 -5.54
C ALA A 83 -7.77 4.49 -6.38
N THR A 84 -6.90 5.37 -6.88
CA THR A 84 -7.27 6.51 -7.72
C THR A 84 -7.07 6.25 -9.20
N GLY A 85 -6.32 5.21 -9.57
CA GLY A 85 -5.93 4.92 -10.96
C GLY A 85 -7.13 4.77 -11.89
N TYR A 86 -8.19 4.10 -11.43
CA TYR A 86 -9.43 3.97 -12.22
C TYR A 86 -10.07 5.33 -12.53
N GLU A 87 -10.18 6.20 -11.51
CA GLU A 87 -10.81 7.52 -11.63
C GLU A 87 -9.95 8.49 -12.45
N VAL A 88 -8.62 8.36 -12.36
CA VAL A 88 -7.66 9.15 -13.14
C VAL A 88 -7.69 8.74 -14.61
N LEU A 89 -7.61 7.43 -14.91
CA LEU A 89 -7.57 6.91 -16.29
C LEU A 89 -8.89 7.13 -17.03
N LEU A 90 -10.03 6.90 -16.38
CA LEU A 90 -11.34 7.04 -17.01
C LEU A 90 -11.91 8.45 -16.93
N LYS A 91 -11.21 9.39 -16.29
CA LYS A 91 -11.66 10.78 -16.06
C LYS A 91 -13.07 10.88 -15.46
N LYS A 92 -13.51 9.83 -14.77
CA LYS A 92 -14.79 9.78 -14.07
C LYS A 92 -14.52 9.93 -12.58
N THR A 93 -15.37 10.71 -11.91
CA THR A 93 -15.41 10.74 -10.45
C THR A 93 -16.48 9.77 -10.02
N LEU A 94 -16.11 8.75 -9.24
CA LEU A 94 -17.08 7.82 -8.69
C LEU A 94 -17.85 8.56 -7.60
N GLN A 95 -19.12 8.88 -7.86
CA GLN A 95 -19.94 9.48 -6.82
C GLN A 95 -20.18 8.45 -5.72
N PRO A 96 -20.02 8.84 -4.44
CA PRO A 96 -20.36 7.95 -3.34
C PRO A 96 -21.85 7.62 -3.45
N ARG A 97 -22.15 6.34 -3.70
CA ARG A 97 -23.53 5.87 -3.77
C ARG A 97 -24.16 6.07 -2.38
N PRO A 98 -25.30 6.76 -2.24
CA PRO A 98 -25.98 6.88 -0.96
C PRO A 98 -26.30 5.48 -0.44
N GLU A 99 -25.69 5.16 0.70
CA GLU A 99 -25.62 3.80 1.21
C GLU A 99 -26.75 3.56 2.21
N ASN A 100 -27.83 2.91 1.76
CA ASN A 100 -29.00 2.62 2.59
C ASN A 100 -28.89 1.33 3.43
N ARG A 101 -27.73 0.66 3.45
CA ARG A 101 -27.54 -0.59 4.23
C ARG A 101 -26.24 -0.57 5.01
N PRO A 102 -26.22 -0.97 6.29
CA PRO A 102 -25.01 -0.97 7.08
C PRO A 102 -23.99 -2.00 6.57
N HIS A 103 -22.87 -1.55 6.00
CA HIS A 103 -21.71 -2.38 5.65
C HIS A 103 -20.95 -2.98 6.84
N PHE A 104 -21.49 -2.90 8.06
CA PHE A 104 -20.89 -3.39 9.30
C PHE A 104 -20.34 -4.82 9.11
N ARG A 105 -21.15 -5.74 8.57
CA ARG A 105 -20.78 -7.16 8.38
C ARG A 105 -19.56 -7.37 7.48
N PHE A 106 -19.42 -6.64 6.38
CA PHE A 106 -18.30 -6.83 5.45
C PHE A 106 -16.97 -6.37 6.05
N ARG A 107 -16.99 -5.27 6.82
CA ARG A 107 -15.78 -4.77 7.51
C ARG A 107 -15.24 -5.78 8.53
N TYR A 108 -16.11 -6.43 9.31
CA TYR A 108 -15.66 -7.47 10.26
C TYR A 108 -15.19 -8.73 9.56
N ILE A 109 -15.83 -9.14 8.46
CA ILE A 109 -15.36 -10.30 7.68
C ILE A 109 -13.97 -10.01 7.10
N ALA A 110 -13.78 -8.83 6.49
CA ALA A 110 -12.47 -8.44 5.97
C ALA A 110 -11.41 -8.36 7.09
N LEU A 111 -11.74 -7.77 8.24
CA LEU A 111 -10.85 -7.73 9.41
C LEU A 111 -10.51 -9.12 9.94
N ALA A 112 -11.49 -10.02 10.01
CA ALA A 112 -11.29 -11.39 10.46
C ALA A 112 -10.37 -12.15 9.49
N ILE A 113 -10.57 -12.00 8.17
CA ILE A 113 -9.68 -12.61 7.16
C ILE A 113 -8.26 -12.05 7.29
N CYS A 114 -8.09 -10.74 7.42
CA CYS A 114 -6.78 -10.13 7.63
C CYS A 114 -6.13 -10.65 8.93
N ALA A 115 -6.88 -10.71 10.03
CA ALA A 115 -6.37 -11.19 11.31
C ALA A 115 -5.99 -12.67 11.27
N ILE A 116 -6.73 -13.51 10.53
CA ILE A 116 -6.39 -14.92 10.34
C ILE A 116 -5.15 -15.04 9.46
N PHE A 117 -5.06 -14.30 8.36
CA PHE A 117 -3.91 -14.34 7.46
C PHE A 117 -2.63 -13.92 8.18
N PHE A 118 -2.60 -12.70 8.75
CA PHE A 118 -1.45 -12.20 9.51
C PHE A 118 -1.21 -12.94 10.83
N GLY A 119 -2.25 -13.50 11.45
CA GLY A 119 -2.13 -14.29 12.68
C GLY A 119 -1.55 -15.67 12.43
N SER A 120 -1.92 -16.32 11.32
CA SER A 120 -1.37 -17.62 10.93
C SER A 120 0.13 -17.56 10.68
N THR A 121 0.62 -16.47 10.10
CA THR A 121 2.05 -16.27 9.79
C THR A 121 2.90 -15.95 11.02
N LEU A 122 2.30 -15.65 12.17
CA LEU A 122 3.02 -15.46 13.45
C LEU A 122 3.12 -16.75 14.27
N LEU A 123 2.37 -17.80 13.89
CA LEU A 123 2.32 -19.09 14.60
C LEU A 123 3.29 -20.13 14.04
N PHE A 124 3.87 -19.87 12.86
CA PHE A 124 4.88 -20.70 12.21
C PHE A 124 6.20 -19.94 12.16
#